data_AF-A0A6V7M0U7-F1
#
_entry.id   AF-A0A6V7M0U7-F1
#
_cell.length_a   1.000
_cell.length_b   1.000
_cell.length_c   1.000
_cell.angle_alpha   90.00
_cell.angle_beta   90.00
_cell.angle_gamma   90.00
#
_symmetry.space_group_name_H-M   'P 1'
#
loop_
_entity.id
_entity.type
_entity.pdbx_description
1 polymer ?
#
loop_
_entity_poly.entity_id
_entity_poly.type
_entity_poly.pdbx_seq_one_letter_code
_entity_poly.pdbx_strand_id
1 'polypeptide(L)'
;NVSKFRSLRRLKFCKFVLWTEDLIGLDKLENLVTLDLRYCWVDDSQIMKISNLKKLEYLSLEETACAIRDHHMSNIAKNCSNLRTLILY
;
A
#
# COMPACT_ATOMS: atom_id res chain seq x y z
N ASN A 1 -3.58 0.39 -15.10
CA ASN A 1 -3.50 -0.95 -14.46
C ASN A 1 -2.04 -1.32 -14.20
N VAL A 2 -1.61 -1.24 -12.94
CA VAL A 2 -0.22 -1.47 -12.50
C VAL A 2 0.20 -2.94 -12.51
N SER A 3 -0.73 -3.89 -12.52
CA SER A 3 -0.45 -5.33 -12.44
C SER A 3 0.38 -5.91 -13.60
N LYS A 4 0.55 -5.15 -14.68
CA LYS A 4 1.43 -5.52 -15.80
C LYS A 4 2.92 -5.43 -15.42
N PHE A 5 3.27 -4.63 -14.41
CA PHE A 5 4.65 -4.38 -14.02
C PHE A 5 5.12 -5.29 -12.87
N ARG A 6 5.03 -6.62 -13.05
CA ARG A 6 5.26 -7.63 -11.99
C ARG A 6 6.69 -7.65 -11.41
N SER A 7 7.64 -7.05 -12.10
CA SER A 7 9.03 -6.92 -11.66
C SER A 7 9.30 -5.63 -10.88
N LEU A 8 8.30 -4.78 -10.66
CA LEU A 8 8.48 -3.56 -9.86
C LEU A 8 8.87 -3.92 -8.43
N ARG A 9 9.89 -3.20 -7.95
CA ARG A 9 10.32 -3.22 -6.55
C ARG A 9 9.92 -1.96 -5.79
N ARG A 10 9.69 -0.86 -6.51
CA ARG A 10 9.33 0.43 -5.91
C ARG A 10 8.22 1.06 -6.73
N LEU A 11 7.17 1.50 -6.04
CA LEU A 11 6.04 2.21 -6.63
C LEU A 11 5.75 3.42 -5.75
N LYS A 12 5.65 4.59 -6.38
CA LYS A 12 5.35 5.83 -5.70
C LYS A 12 4.22 6.56 -6.42
N PHE A 13 3.16 6.85 -5.68
CA PHE A 13 2.15 7.82 -6.04
C PHE A 13 2.17 8.89 -4.94
N CYS A 14 2.43 10.13 -5.33
CA CYS A 14 2.39 11.26 -4.40
C CYS A 14 1.40 12.28 -4.95
N LYS A 15 0.44 12.71 -4.13
CA LYS A 15 -0.58 13.72 -4.49
C LYS A 15 -1.52 13.29 -5.64
N PHE A 16 -1.85 12.00 -5.70
CA PHE A 16 -2.86 11.47 -6.62
C PHE A 16 -4.11 11.06 -5.86
N VAL A 17 -5.28 11.42 -6.40
CA VAL A 17 -6.54 10.80 -5.98
C VAL A 17 -6.57 9.40 -6.58
N LEU A 18 -6.45 8.37 -5.75
CA LEU A 18 -6.52 6.97 -6.17
C LEU A 18 -7.85 6.38 -5.71
N TRP A 19 -8.55 5.72 -6.62
CA TRP A 19 -9.78 5.00 -6.34
C TRP A 19 -9.50 3.50 -6.35
N THR A 20 -10.48 2.69 -5.92
CA THR A 20 -10.33 1.24 -5.83
C THR A 20 -9.96 0.60 -7.16
N GLU A 21 -10.38 1.24 -8.26
CA GLU A 21 -10.08 0.87 -9.63
C GLU A 21 -8.62 1.14 -10.03
N ASP A 22 -8.00 2.20 -9.52
CA ASP A 22 -6.64 2.61 -9.88
C ASP A 22 -5.59 1.64 -9.33
N LEU A 23 -5.87 1.05 -8.17
CA LEU A 23 -5.03 0.05 -7.49
C LEU A 23 -5.50 -1.39 -7.76
N ILE A 24 -6.29 -1.63 -8.80
CA ILE A 24 -6.61 -2.99 -9.24
C ILE A 24 -5.31 -3.74 -9.58
N GLY A 25 -5.12 -4.87 -8.91
CA GLY A 25 -3.96 -5.74 -9.11
C GLY A 25 -2.68 -5.24 -8.46
N LEU A 26 -2.75 -4.28 -7.52
CA LEU A 26 -1.61 -3.89 -6.68
C LEU A 26 -1.05 -5.10 -5.90
N ASP A 27 -1.94 -5.96 -5.40
CA ASP A 27 -1.65 -7.22 -4.73
C ASP A 27 -0.86 -8.22 -5.60
N LYS A 28 -0.88 -8.06 -6.93
CA LYS A 28 -0.08 -8.87 -7.87
C LYS A 28 1.37 -8.41 -8.00
N LEU A 29 1.74 -7.28 -7.37
CA LEU A 29 3.12 -6.79 -7.35
C LEU A 29 3.92 -7.48 -6.24
N GLU A 30 4.04 -8.81 -6.31
CA GLU A 30 4.63 -9.67 -5.27
C GLU A 30 6.12 -9.37 -4.98
N ASN A 31 6.78 -8.62 -5.87
CA ASN A 31 8.17 -8.18 -5.72
C ASN A 31 8.33 -6.78 -5.14
N LEU A 32 7.22 -6.12 -4.79
CA LEU A 32 7.25 -4.75 -4.28
C LEU A 32 7.86 -4.70 -2.87
N VAL A 33 8.83 -3.81 -2.72
CA VAL A 33 9.60 -3.58 -1.48
C VAL A 33 9.29 -2.20 -0.91
N THR A 34 9.01 -1.22 -1.77
CA THR A 34 8.67 0.15 -1.38
C THR A 34 7.35 0.56 -2.00
N LEU A 35 6.41 1.00 -1.16
CA LEU A 35 5.16 1.62 -1.56
C LEU A 35 5.01 2.96 -0.85
N ASP A 36 4.95 4.03 -1.65
CA ASP A 36 4.77 5.41 -1.19
C ASP A 36 3.43 5.90 -1.76
N LEU A 37 2.43 6.11 -0.90
CA LEU A 37 1.08 6.60 -1.25
C LEU A 37 0.77 7.89 -0.50
N ARG A 38 1.80 8.71 -0.23
CA ARG A 38 1.60 9.94 0.53
C ARG A 38 0.72 10.92 -0.21
N TYR A 39 -0.16 11.59 0.54
CA TYR A 39 -1.15 12.50 -0.04
C TYR A 39 -2.07 11.82 -1.06
N CYS A 40 -2.26 10.51 -0.95
CA CYS A 40 -3.24 9.79 -1.76
C CYS A 40 -4.53 9.55 -0.98
N TRP A 41 -5.65 9.51 -1.71
CA TRP A 41 -6.86 8.90 -1.17
C TRP A 41 -6.69 7.39 -1.29
N VAL A 42 -6.73 6.66 -0.17
CA VAL A 42 -6.87 5.20 -0.17
C VAL A 42 -8.10 4.78 0.60
N ASP A 43 -8.77 3.67 0.29
CA ASP A 43 -9.90 3.17 1.09
C ASP A 43 -9.59 1.84 1.81
N ASP A 44 -10.52 1.38 2.66
CA ASP A 44 -10.39 0.14 3.43
C ASP A 44 -10.02 -1.06 2.51
N SER A 45 -10.63 -1.15 1.32
CA SER A 45 -10.38 -2.24 0.37
C SER A 45 -8.96 -2.20 -0.19
N GLN A 46 -8.40 -1.01 -0.38
CA GLN A 46 -7.07 -0.80 -0.91
C GLN A 46 -6.01 -1.08 0.15
N ILE A 47 -6.25 -0.68 1.41
CA ILE A 47 -5.37 -1.02 2.53
C ILE A 47 -5.30 -2.55 2.72
N MET A 48 -6.42 -3.25 2.56
CA MET A 48 -6.44 -4.72 2.58
C MET A 48 -5.55 -5.32 1.48
N LYS A 49 -5.57 -4.78 0.26
CA LYS A 49 -4.69 -5.25 -0.83
C LYS A 49 -3.21 -4.99 -0.52
N ILE A 50 -2.87 -3.85 0.08
CA ILE A 50 -1.49 -3.53 0.50
C ILE A 50 -0.99 -4.57 1.49
N SER A 51 -1.85 -5.05 2.40
CA SER A 51 -1.46 -6.08 3.38
C SER A 51 -1.03 -7.41 2.73
N ASN A 52 -1.40 -7.68 1.48
CA ASN A 52 -0.96 -8.90 0.77
C ASN A 52 0.48 -8.81 0.22
N LEU A 53 1.13 -7.65 0.30
CA LEU A 53 2.48 -7.43 -0.22
C LEU A 53 3.54 -7.92 0.79
N LYS A 54 3.79 -9.23 0.78
CA LYS A 54 4.66 -9.90 1.77
C LYS A 54 6.12 -9.47 1.76
N LYS A 55 6.62 -8.90 0.64
CA LYS A 55 8.00 -8.41 0.51
C LYS A 55 8.14 -6.92 0.84
N LEU A 56 7.06 -6.26 1.24
CA LEU A 56 7.07 -4.83 1.52
C LEU A 56 7.92 -4.54 2.75
N GLU A 57 8.93 -3.69 2.59
CA GLU A 57 9.81 -3.24 3.67
C GLU A 57 9.52 -1.78 4.06
N TYR A 58 8.96 -1.00 3.15
CA TYR A 58 8.59 0.40 3.36
C TYR A 58 7.17 0.65 2.86
N LEU A 59 6.34 1.21 3.75
CA LEU A 59 5.00 1.69 3.46
C LEU A 59 4.82 3.11 4.00
N SER A 60 4.38 4.02 3.14
CA SER A 60 3.99 5.37 3.54
C SER A 60 2.55 5.65 3.15
N LEU A 61 1.73 5.94 4.16
CA LEU A 61 0.34 6.39 4.09
C LEU A 61 0.16 7.77 4.75
N GLU A 62 1.24 8.54 4.86
CA GLU A 62 1.26 9.94 5.32
C GLU A 62 0.20 10.77 4.60
N GLU A 63 -0.55 11.57 5.36
CA GLU A 63 -1.53 12.51 4.80
C GLU A 63 -2.53 11.83 3.84
N THR A 64 -2.85 10.56 4.09
CA THR A 64 -3.89 9.87 3.33
C THR A 64 -5.26 10.28 3.81
N ALA A 65 -6.20 10.49 2.88
CA ALA A 65 -7.53 11.03 3.19
C ALA A 65 -8.47 10.04 3.93
N CYS A 66 -8.00 8.85 4.29
CA CYS A 66 -8.81 7.81 4.92
C CYS A 66 -8.48 7.62 6.40
N ALA A 67 -9.51 7.32 7.18
CA ALA A 67 -9.37 6.94 8.56
C ALA A 67 -8.73 5.54 8.66
N ILE A 68 -7.42 5.50 8.90
CA ILE A 68 -6.73 4.26 9.28
C ILE A 68 -7.20 3.84 10.68
N ARG A 69 -7.68 2.59 10.81
CA ARG A 69 -8.24 2.01 12.04
C ARG A 69 -7.43 0.80 12.50
N ASP A 70 -7.65 0.34 13.72
CA ASP A 70 -6.88 -0.76 14.35
C ASP A 70 -6.89 -2.07 13.56
N HIS A 71 -7.99 -2.40 12.88
CA HIS A 71 -8.07 -3.62 12.07
C HIS A 71 -7.17 -3.54 10.82
N HIS A 72 -6.97 -2.34 10.25
CA HIS A 72 -6.00 -2.13 9.18
C HIS A 72 -4.58 -2.40 9.69
N MET A 73 -4.24 -1.88 10.86
CA MET A 73 -2.93 -2.07 11.48
C MET A 73 -2.68 -3.53 11.84
N SER A 74 -3.69 -4.21 12.37
CA SER A 74 -3.63 -5.65 12.68
C SER A 74 -3.33 -6.47 11.43
N ASN A 75 -3.96 -6.15 10.29
CA ASN A 75 -3.72 -6.86 9.04
C ASN A 75 -2.34 -6.56 8.43
N ILE A 76 -1.91 -5.30 8.45
CA ILE A 76 -0.56 -4.91 8.01
C ILE A 76 0.50 -5.61 8.87
N ALA A 77 0.37 -5.57 10.19
CA ALA A 77 1.30 -6.22 11.12
C ALA A 77 1.34 -7.74 10.94
N LYS A 78 0.18 -8.37 10.66
CA LYS A 78 0.08 -9.82 10.45
C LYS A 78 0.72 -10.28 9.14
N ASN A 79 0.53 -9.52 8.06
CA ASN A 79 0.82 -9.99 6.70
C ASN A 79 2.08 -9.37 6.08
N CYS A 80 2.40 -8.10 6.39
CA CYS A 80 3.61 -7.43 5.94
C CYS A 80 4.78 -7.74 6.90
N SER A 81 5.15 -9.01 7.03
CA SER A 81 6.14 -9.48 8.02
C SER A 81 7.56 -8.92 7.82
N ASN A 82 7.86 -8.38 6.64
CA ASN A 82 9.14 -7.76 6.33
C ASN A 82 9.14 -6.24 6.50
N LEU A 83 8.03 -5.64 6.96
CA LEU A 83 7.90 -4.19 7.05
C LEU A 83 8.86 -3.62 8.10
N ARG A 84 9.74 -2.72 7.67
CA ARG A 84 10.74 -2.04 8.51
C ARG A 84 10.39 -0.59 8.77
N THR A 85 9.63 0.02 7.87
CA THR A 85 9.23 1.42 7.95
C THR A 85 7.76 1.55 7.59
N LEU A 86 7.00 2.13 8.52
CA LEU A 86 5.59 2.47 8.36
C LEU A 86 5.40 3.93 8.76
N ILE A 87 4.85 4.75 7.86
CA ILE A 87 4.55 6.16 8.09
C ILE A 87 3.05 6.36 7.88
N LEU A 88 2.36 6.96 8.86
CA LEU A 88 0.89 7.11 8.87
C LEU A 88 0.42 8.57 9.01
N TYR A 89 1.24 9.46 9.55
CA TYR A 89 0.92 10.86 9.85
C TYR A 89 1.90 11.78 9.17
#